data_AF-A0A534AQ71-F1
#
_entry.id   AF-A0A534AQ71-F1
#
_cell.length_a   1.000
_cell.length_b   1.000
_cell.length_c   1.000
_cell.angle_alpha   90.00
_cell.angle_beta   90.00
_cell.angle_gamma   90.00
#
_symmetry.space_group_name_H-M   'P 1'
#
loop_
_entity.id
_entity.type
_entity.pdbx_description
1 polymer ?
#
loop_
_entity_poly.entity_id
_entity_poly.type
_entity_poly.pdbx_seq_one_letter_code
_entity_poly.pdbx_strand_id
1 'polypeptide(L)' 'MVRREDSMARLMQITTPLAEDVLLFQRLHVYEELSRPFEHQLTLLSAQKDVNLDDVLGKPVSVQLGIPKGKFRY' A
#
# COMPACT_ATOMS: atom_id res chain seq x y z
N MET A 1 -17.41 -29.49 0.48
CA MET A 1 -16.64 -28.70 1.47
C MET A 1 -15.70 -27.79 0.69
N VAL A 2 -16.14 -26.57 0.38
CA VAL A 2 -15.36 -25.63 -0.44
C VAL A 2 -14.16 -25.17 0.39
N ARG A 3 -12.94 -25.56 -0.01
CA ARG A 3 -11.73 -24.94 0.50
C ARG A 3 -11.67 -23.53 -0.08
N ARG A 4 -11.95 -22.54 0.75
CA ARG A 4 -11.58 -21.13 0.52
C ARG A 4 -10.09 -21.01 0.85
N GLU A 5 -9.25 -21.44 -0.08
CA GLU A 5 -7.80 -21.19 -0.15
C GLU A 5 -7.61 -20.68 -1.59
N ASP A 6 -7.35 -19.41 -1.94
CA ASP A 6 -6.79 -18.26 -1.28
C ASP A 6 -7.73 -17.04 -1.42
N SER A 7 -8.00 -16.34 -0.31
CA SER A 7 -8.55 -14.99 -0.37
C SER A 7 -7.52 -14.07 -1.02
N MET A 8 -7.62 -13.84 -2.33
CA MET A 8 -6.91 -12.80 -3.11
C MET A 8 -5.62 -12.36 -2.42
N ALA A 9 -4.54 -13.13 -2.55
CA ALA A 9 -3.24 -12.69 -2.06
C ALA A 9 -3.04 -11.26 -2.57
N ARG A 10 -3.12 -10.26 -1.67
CA ARG A 10 -3.11 -8.84 -2.04
C ARG A 10 -1.74 -8.62 -2.67
N LEU A 11 -1.69 -8.61 -3.99
CA LEU A 11 -0.48 -8.39 -4.78
C LEU A 11 0.22 -7.10 -4.37
N MET A 12 -0.52 -6.13 -3.84
CA MET A 12 0.00 -4.89 -3.26
C MET A 12 -0.61 -4.67 -1.88
N GLN A 13 0.25 -4.45 -0.88
CA GLN A 13 -0.13 -4.04 0.47
C GLN A 13 0.48 -2.67 0.79
N ILE A 14 -0.18 -1.91 1.65
CA ILE A 14 0.33 -0.62 2.13
C ILE A 14 0.42 -0.64 3.65
N THR A 15 1.53 -0.15 4.17
CA THR A 15 1.74 0.07 5.60
C THR A 15 1.78 1.57 5.85
N THR A 16 0.89 2.03 6.72
CA THR A 16 0.78 3.43 7.12
C THR A 16 0.79 3.53 8.64
N PRO A 17 1.04 4.72 9.21
CA PRO A 17 0.93 4.94 10.66
C PRO A 17 -0.50 4.82 11.22
N LEU A 18 -1.52 4.79 10.35
CA LEU A 18 -2.90 4.55 10.75
C LEU A 18 -3.11 3.06 11.07
N ALA A 19 -4.22 2.76 11.75
CA ALA A 19 -4.62 1.39 12.02
C ALA A 19 -4.78 0.57 10.72
N GLU A 20 -4.67 -0.76 10.85
CA GLU A 20 -4.85 -1.68 9.73
C GLU A 20 -6.23 -1.51 9.07
N ASP A 21 -6.28 -1.73 7.75
CA ASP A 21 -7.48 -1.64 6.90
C ASP A 21 -8.22 -0.27 6.89
N VAL A 22 -7.64 0.80 7.48
CA VAL A 22 -8.17 2.18 7.34
C VAL A 22 -8.00 2.69 5.91
N LEU A 23 -6.86 2.38 5.28
CA LEU A 23 -6.53 2.78 3.92
C LEU A 23 -6.32 1.55 3.04
N LEU A 24 -7.07 1.48 1.95
CA LEU A 24 -7.04 0.40 0.97
C LEU A 24 -6.32 0.87 -0.28
N PHE A 25 -5.37 0.07 -0.76
CA PHE A 25 -4.62 0.36 -1.97
C PHE A 25 -5.53 0.37 -3.22
N GLN A 26 -5.40 1.40 -4.06
CA GLN A 26 -6.08 1.45 -5.36
C GLN A 26 -5.10 1.61 -6.53
N ARG A 27 -4.14 2.52 -6.43
CA ARG A 27 -3.25 2.88 -7.55
C ARG A 27 -1.91 3.40 -7.03
N LEU A 28 -0.84 3.08 -7.75
CA LEU A 28 0.50 3.61 -7.54
C LEU A 28 1.10 4.02 -8.90
N HIS A 29 1.60 5.25 -8.98
CA HIS A 29 2.50 5.71 -10.04
C HIS A 29 3.88 5.97 -9.43
N VAL A 30 4.92 5.42 -10.05
CA VAL A 30 6.31 5.56 -9.59
C VAL A 30 7.12 6.24 -10.66
N TYR A 31 7.88 7.25 -10.24
CA TYR A 31 8.90 7.89 -11.05
C TYR A 31 10.25 7.79 -10.35
N GLU A 32 11.22 7.19 -11.03
CA GLU A 32 12.56 6.93 -10.51
C GLU A 32 13.60 7.26 -11.59
N GLU A 33 14.64 7.98 -11.21
CA GLU A 33 15.81 8.24 -12.05
C GLU A 33 17.10 8.05 -11.25
N LEU A 34 18.16 7.57 -11.91
CA LEU A 34 19.45 7.38 -11.25
C LEU A 34 19.98 8.72 -10.71
N SER A 35 20.38 8.71 -9.43
CA SER A 35 20.90 9.89 -8.71
C SER A 35 19.91 11.05 -8.57
N ARG A 36 18.61 10.79 -8.68
CA ARG A 36 17.56 11.76 -8.34
C ARG A 36 16.64 11.21 -7.25
N PRO A 37 15.95 12.08 -6.50
CA PRO A 37 14.87 11.65 -5.62
C PRO A 37 13.80 10.91 -6.42
N PHE A 38 13.33 9.79 -5.86
CA PHE A 38 12.17 9.08 -6.39
C PHE A 38 10.88 9.76 -5.94
N GLU A 39 9.79 9.53 -6.69
CA GLU A 39 8.45 9.97 -6.34
C GLU A 39 7.46 8.81 -6.48
N HIS A 40 6.63 8.63 -5.46
CA HIS A 40 5.53 7.67 -5.45
C HIS A 40 4.21 8.40 -5.26
N GLN A 41 3.38 8.42 -6.28
CA GLN A 41 2.03 8.97 -6.20
C GLN A 41 1.03 7.84 -5.94
N LEU A 42 0.41 7.86 -4.76
CA LEU A 42 -0.51 6.84 -4.27
C LEU A 42 -1.95 7.34 -4.27
N THR A 43 -2.86 6.50 -4.74
CA THR A 43 -4.31 6.68 -4.52
C THR A 43 -4.80 5.56 -3.61
N LEU A 44 -5.41 5.96 -2.50
CA LEU A 44 -5.93 5.08 -1.47
C LEU A 44 -7.42 5.36 -1.25
N LEU A 45 -8.16 4.33 -0.88
CA LEU A 45 -9.58 4.42 -0.56
C LEU A 45 -9.78 4.16 0.93
N SER A 46 -10.74 4.85 1.54
CA SER A 46 -11.19 4.55 2.90
C SER A 46 -12.70 4.42 2.92
N ALA A 47 -13.20 3.51 3.75
CA ALA A 47 -14.61 3.47 4.12
C ALA A 47 -14.96 4.50 5.20
N GLN A 48 -13.96 5.00 5.93
CA GLN A 48 -14.11 6.02 6.96
C GLN A 48 -14.18 7.40 6.29
N LYS A 49 -15.03 8.28 6.82
CA LYS A 49 -15.22 9.63 6.29
C LYS A 49 -14.34 10.67 7.00
N ASP A 50 -13.80 10.29 8.15
CA ASP A 50 -13.16 11.15 9.14
C ASP A 50 -11.69 10.75 9.40
N VAL A 51 -10.99 10.30 8.35
CA VAL A 51 -9.56 9.99 8.45
C VAL A 51 -8.77 11.27 8.72
N ASN A 52 -8.05 11.30 9.84
CA ASN A 52 -7.15 12.40 10.16
C ASN A 52 -5.85 12.29 9.34
N LEU A 53 -5.66 13.21 8.40
CA LEU A 53 -4.50 13.19 7.49
C LEU A 53 -3.21 13.65 8.18
N ASP A 54 -3.30 14.42 9.27
CA ASP A 54 -2.14 14.85 10.06
C ASP A 54 -1.42 13.64 10.69
N ASP A 55 -2.14 12.54 10.89
CA ASP A 55 -1.57 11.31 11.42
C ASP A 55 -0.71 10.54 10.39
N VAL A 56 -0.74 10.94 9.12
CA VAL A 56 0.06 10.33 8.03
C VAL A 56 1.13 11.28 7.51
N LEU A 57 0.86 12.59 7.50
CA LEU A 57 1.76 13.58 6.90
C LEU A 57 3.14 13.58 7.57
N GLY A 58 4.20 13.53 6.75
CA GLY A 58 5.59 13.54 7.22
C GLY A 58 6.05 12.25 7.92
N LYS A 59 5.20 11.23 8.01
CA LYS A 59 5.51 9.93 8.58
C LYS A 59 5.82 8.91 7.47
N PRO A 60 6.67 7.90 7.74
CA PRO A 60 7.02 6.90 6.73
C PRO A 60 5.81 6.05 6.33
N VAL A 61 5.70 5.79 5.03
CA VAL A 61 4.71 4.92 4.40
C VAL A 61 5.45 3.99 3.45
N SER A 62 5.08 2.71 3.44
CA SER A 62 5.69 1.71 2.56
C SER A 62 4.64 0.95 1.77
N VAL A 63 4.96 0.62 0.53
CA VAL A 63 4.15 -0.24 -0.33
C VAL A 63 4.90 -1.53 -0.54
N GLN A 64 4.23 -2.65 -0.35
CA GLN A 64 4.80 -3.99 -0.53
C GLN A 64 4.16 -4.64 -1.75
N LEU A 65 4.98 -4.95 -2.75
CA LEU A 65 4.59 -5.66 -3.96
C LEU A 65 4.96 -7.14 -3.81
N GLY A 66 3.95 -8.00 -3.83
CA GLY A 66 4.11 -9.44 -3.98
C GLY A 66 4.65 -9.77 -5.37
N ILE A 67 5.73 -10.56 -5.41
CA ILE A 67 6.30 -11.10 -6.63
C ILE A 67 6.22 -12.64 -6.60
N PRO A 68 6.30 -13.32 -7.76
CA PRO A 68 6.19 -14.78 -7.82
C PRO A 68 7.15 -15.48 -6.84
N LYS A 69 6.74 -16.66 -6.36
CA LYS A 69 7.45 -17.48 -5.36
C LYS A 69 7.44 -16.90 -3.95
N GLY A 70 6.41 -16.13 -3.59
CA GLY A 70 6.19 -15.65 -2.21
C GLY A 70 7.21 -14.64 -1.72
N LYS A 71 7.89 -13.94 -2.65
CA LYS A 71 8.84 -12.87 -2.32
C LYS A 71 8.13 -11.53 -2.38
N PHE A 72 8.75 -10.52 -1.76
CA PHE A 72 8.21 -9.16 -1.74
C PHE A 72 9.27 -8.15 -2.14
N ARG A 73 8.82 -7.09 -2.81
CA ARG A 73 9.58 -5.88 -3.10
C ARG A 73 8.93 -4.70 -2.39
N TYR A 74 9.74 -3.81 -1.86
CA TYR A 74 9.32 -2.54 -1.27
C TYR A 74 9.73 -1.39 -2.18
#